data_AF-A0A3M1RXT6-F1
#
_entry.id   AF-A0A3M1RXT6-F1
#
_cell.length_a   1.000
_cell.length_b   1.000
_cell.length_c   1.000
_cell.angle_alpha   90.00
_cell.angle_beta   90.00
_cell.angle_gamma   90.00
#
_symmetry.space_group_name_H-M   'P 1'
#
loop_
_entity.id
_entity.type
_entity.pdbx_description
1 polymer ?
#
loop_
_entity_poly.entity_id
_entity_poly.type
_entity_poly.pdbx_seq_one_letter_code
_entity_poly.pdbx_strand_id
1 'polypeptide(L)'
;MAKEKFKLQKVLDFRELKEQQLQVEVAEIRSNLEREKINLKKKRSNLLKYKKILDKFQKKPASSQEYKTYLEYIDYLIRDIKIQGEVIQELHNSLVSSMEKLKKACQDKQILEKLKTREIQKAKADEEKTEQNFLDEIGLKINGKNKKEGK
;
A
#
# COMPACT_ATOMS: atom_id res chain seq x y z
N MET A 1 33.24 19.30 -6.46
CA MET A 1 31.80 19.64 -6.48
C MET A 1 31.10 18.87 -5.36
N ALA A 2 30.76 19.54 -4.27
CA ALA A 2 30.01 18.90 -3.19
C ALA A 2 28.55 18.76 -3.66
N LYS A 3 28.03 17.54 -3.77
CA LYS A 3 26.59 17.32 -3.99
C LYS A 3 25.84 18.01 -2.86
N GLU A 4 25.10 19.07 -3.16
CA GLU A 4 24.18 19.66 -2.19
C GLU A 4 23.24 18.57 -1.68
N LYS A 5 23.31 18.30 -0.38
CA LYS A 5 22.45 17.32 0.26
C LYS A 5 21.10 17.97 0.52
N PHE A 6 20.03 17.39 -0.03
CA PHE A 6 18.66 17.81 0.21
C PHE A 6 18.38 17.88 1.73
N LYS A 7 17.98 19.06 2.22
CA LYS A 7 17.88 19.35 3.66
C LYS A 7 16.88 18.44 4.38
N LEU A 8 15.86 17.97 3.66
CA LEU A 8 14.82 17.09 4.18
C LEU A 8 15.01 15.61 3.81
N GLN A 9 16.22 15.20 3.43
CA GLN A 9 16.47 13.80 3.02
C GLN A 9 16.08 12.79 4.10
N LYS A 10 16.42 13.04 5.38
CA LYS A 10 16.01 12.16 6.49
C LYS A 10 14.49 12.01 6.62
N VAL A 11 13.73 13.08 6.32
CA VAL A 11 12.26 13.06 6.37
C VAL A 11 11.72 12.24 5.19
N LEU A 12 12.32 12.37 4.01
CA LEU A 12 11.98 11.58 2.84
C LEU A 12 12.23 10.08 3.11
N ASP A 13 13.40 9.73 3.64
CA ASP A 13 13.75 8.34 3.99
C ASP A 13 12.76 7.75 5.01
N PHE A 14 12.37 8.54 6.02
CA PHE A 14 11.35 8.12 6.99
C PHE A 14 9.97 7.89 6.34
N ARG A 15 9.56 8.75 5.40
CA ARG A 15 8.28 8.59 4.68
C ARG A 15 8.31 7.39 3.75
N GLU A 16 9.43 7.10 3.10
CA GLU A 16 9.63 5.88 2.31
C GLU A 16 9.49 4.63 3.17
N LEU A 17 10.13 4.60 4.34
CA LEU A 17 10.01 3.48 5.28
C LEU A 17 8.56 3.32 5.75
N LYS A 18 7.86 4.42 6.06
CA LYS A 18 6.46 4.39 6.48
C LYS A 18 5.54 3.85 5.39
N GLU A 19 5.77 4.24 4.14
CA GLU A 19 5.04 3.71 2.98
C GLU A 19 5.26 2.20 2.84
N GLN A 20 6.51 1.73 2.91
CA GLN A 20 6.84 0.31 2.83
C GLN A 20 6.16 -0.51 3.94
N GLN A 21 6.16 0.00 5.17
CA GLN A 21 5.45 -0.65 6.29
C GLN A 21 3.94 -0.79 6.02
N LEU A 22 3.31 0.27 5.50
CA LEU A 22 1.89 0.25 5.16
C LEU A 22 1.58 -0.68 3.98
N GLN A 23 2.50 -0.80 3.01
CA GLN A 23 2.35 -1.77 1.90
C GLN A 23 2.36 -3.21 2.41
N VAL A 24 3.27 -3.53 3.35
CA VAL A 24 3.31 -4.86 3.99
C VAL A 24 2.02 -5.12 4.76
N GLU A 25 1.56 -4.17 5.59
CA GLU A 25 0.31 -4.29 6.35
C GLU A 25 -0.90 -4.57 5.43
N VAL A 26 -1.03 -3.81 4.34
CA VAL A 26 -2.10 -4.02 3.34
C VAL A 26 -2.01 -5.41 2.70
N ALA A 27 -0.80 -5.87 2.37
CA ALA A 27 -0.60 -7.20 1.80
C ALA A 27 -0.99 -8.32 2.78
N GLU A 28 -0.64 -8.19 4.05
CA GLU A 28 -1.00 -9.15 5.11
C GLU A 28 -2.52 -9.21 5.32
N ILE A 29 -3.18 -8.06 5.46
CA ILE A 29 -4.64 -8.00 5.63
C ILE A 29 -5.34 -8.62 4.42
N ARG A 30 -4.87 -8.33 3.20
CA ARG A 30 -5.42 -8.90 1.97
C ARG A 30 -5.25 -10.42 1.92
N SER A 31 -4.08 -10.94 2.30
CA SER A 31 -3.82 -12.37 2.37
C SER A 31 -4.75 -13.06 3.37
N ASN A 32 -4.92 -12.47 4.56
CA ASN A 32 -5.84 -12.96 5.58
C ASN A 32 -7.29 -12.96 5.09
N LEU A 33 -7.73 -11.87 4.44
CA LEU A 33 -9.09 -11.76 3.88
C LEU A 33 -9.38 -12.87 2.85
N GLU A 34 -8.44 -13.14 1.93
CA GLU A 34 -8.63 -14.21 0.94
C GLU A 34 -8.64 -15.60 1.58
N ARG A 35 -7.78 -15.85 2.58
CA ARG A 35 -7.82 -17.09 3.35
C ARG A 35 -9.17 -17.31 4.02
N GLU A 36 -9.72 -16.27 4.67
CA GLU A 36 -11.01 -16.39 5.34
C GLU A 36 -12.18 -16.57 4.37
N LYS A 37 -12.13 -15.95 3.19
CA LYS A 37 -13.12 -16.22 2.11
C LYS A 37 -13.09 -17.68 1.65
N ILE A 38 -11.90 -18.26 1.52
CA ILE A 38 -11.74 -19.69 1.19
C ILE A 38 -12.32 -20.57 2.30
N ASN A 39 -12.05 -20.23 3.56
CA ASN A 39 -12.61 -20.95 4.72
C ASN A 39 -14.15 -20.89 4.73
N LEU A 40 -14.73 -19.71 4.50
CA LEU A 40 -16.17 -19.54 4.39
C LEU A 40 -16.77 -20.41 3.27
N LYS A 41 -16.10 -20.47 2.12
CA LYS A 41 -16.54 -21.33 0.99
C LYS A 41 -16.53 -22.81 1.38
N LYS A 42 -15.48 -23.27 2.10
CA LYS A 42 -15.40 -24.64 2.62
C LYS A 42 -16.54 -24.93 3.61
N LYS A 43 -16.79 -24.03 4.57
CA LYS A 43 -17.89 -24.16 5.54
C LYS A 43 -19.26 -24.25 4.86
N ARG A 44 -19.52 -23.39 3.86
CA ARG A 44 -20.76 -23.42 3.05
C ARG A 44 -20.91 -24.73 2.27
N SER A 45 -19.83 -25.24 1.69
CA SER A 45 -19.84 -26.54 1.00
C SER A 45 -20.17 -27.69 1.96
N ASN A 46 -19.57 -27.68 3.15
CA ASN A 46 -19.87 -28.66 4.20
C ASN A 46 -21.33 -28.58 4.63
N LEU A 47 -21.87 -27.39 4.88
CA LEU A 47 -23.29 -27.20 5.21
C LEU A 47 -24.20 -27.83 4.14
N LEU A 48 -23.93 -27.58 2.86
CA LEU A 48 -24.70 -28.17 1.77
C LEU A 48 -24.61 -29.70 1.74
N LYS A 49 -23.41 -30.25 2.00
CA LYS A 49 -23.21 -31.71 2.11
C LYS A 49 -24.06 -32.31 3.22
N TYR A 50 -24.07 -31.70 4.42
CA TYR A 50 -24.83 -32.21 5.55
C TYR A 50 -26.34 -32.05 5.38
N LYS A 51 -26.80 -30.95 4.76
CA LYS A 51 -28.22 -30.82 4.36
C LYS A 51 -28.65 -31.95 3.42
N LYS A 52 -27.85 -32.26 2.39
CA LYS A 52 -28.13 -33.38 1.47
C LYS A 52 -28.14 -34.75 2.18
N ILE A 53 -27.33 -34.93 3.22
CA ILE A 53 -27.34 -36.15 4.04
C ILE A 53 -28.65 -36.23 4.82
N LEU A 54 -29.07 -35.13 5.44
CA LEU A 54 -30.35 -35.03 6.17
C LEU A 54 -31.56 -35.33 5.26
N ASP A 55 -31.58 -34.80 4.04
CA ASP A 55 -32.64 -35.05 3.06
C ASP A 55 -32.75 -36.55 2.69
N LYS A 56 -31.63 -37.28 2.70
CA LYS A 56 -31.62 -38.73 2.47
C LYS A 56 -32.13 -39.50 3.68
N PHE A 57 -31.83 -39.03 4.89
CA PHE A 57 -32.36 -39.61 6.13
C PHE A 57 -33.86 -39.44 6.28
N GLN A 58 -34.46 -38.38 5.73
CA GLN A 58 -35.93 -38.28 5.68
C GLN A 58 -36.59 -39.35 4.82
N LYS A 59 -35.86 -39.93 3.85
CA LYS A 59 -36.37 -40.96 2.91
C LYS A 59 -36.17 -42.39 3.39
N LYS A 60 -35.39 -42.61 4.45
CA LYS A 60 -35.15 -43.94 5.04
C LYS A 60 -35.10 -43.80 6.56
N PRO A 61 -35.90 -44.55 7.34
CA PRO A 61 -35.90 -44.43 8.79
C PRO A 61 -34.51 -44.77 9.34
N ALA A 62 -33.82 -43.77 9.87
CA ALA A 62 -32.63 -43.92 10.69
C ALA A 62 -32.97 -43.64 12.15
N SER A 63 -32.01 -43.86 13.04
CA SER A 63 -32.20 -43.60 14.47
C SER A 63 -32.57 -42.13 14.69
N SER A 64 -33.63 -41.89 15.46
CA SER A 64 -34.07 -40.53 15.86
C SER A 64 -32.93 -39.71 16.47
N GLN A 65 -31.99 -40.38 17.15
CA GLN A 65 -30.81 -39.76 17.74
C GLN A 65 -29.82 -39.25 16.68
N GLU A 66 -29.57 -40.00 15.61
CA GLU A 66 -28.67 -39.58 14.54
C GLU A 66 -29.23 -38.36 13.81
N TYR A 67 -30.54 -38.35 13.54
CA TYR A 67 -31.22 -37.22 12.92
C TYR A 67 -31.07 -35.93 13.74
N LYS A 68 -31.27 -36.03 15.06
CA LYS A 68 -31.09 -34.91 15.99
C LYS A 68 -29.65 -34.37 15.97
N THR A 69 -28.65 -35.25 16.02
CA THR A 69 -27.23 -34.85 15.95
C THR A 69 -26.91 -34.09 14.66
N TYR A 70 -27.45 -34.52 13.51
CA TYR A 70 -27.24 -33.80 12.24
C TYR A 70 -27.89 -32.41 12.24
N LEU A 71 -29.09 -32.26 12.80
CA LEU A 71 -29.74 -30.96 12.93
C LEU A 71 -28.91 -30.00 13.79
N GLU A 72 -28.48 -30.44 14.97
CA GLU A 72 -27.64 -29.64 15.87
C GLU A 72 -26.33 -29.21 15.20
N TYR A 73 -25.71 -30.12 14.44
CA TYR A 73 -24.49 -29.82 13.70
C TYR A 73 -24.72 -28.84 12.54
N ILE A 74 -25.84 -28.94 11.83
CA ILE A 74 -26.23 -27.98 10.79
C ILE A 74 -26.44 -26.59 11.40
N ASP A 75 -27.11 -26.49 12.56
CA ASP A 75 -27.31 -25.22 13.26
C ASP A 75 -25.99 -24.62 13.77
N TYR A 76 -25.07 -25.48 14.23
CA TYR A 76 -23.70 -25.07 14.52
C TYR A 76 -23.01 -24.49 13.28
N LEU A 77 -23.04 -25.19 12.15
CA LEU A 77 -22.41 -24.73 10.91
C LEU A 77 -23.01 -23.41 10.41
N ILE A 78 -24.32 -23.20 10.55
CA ILE A 78 -24.98 -21.94 10.18
C ILE A 78 -24.46 -20.79 11.04
N ARG A 79 -24.38 -20.98 12.37
CA ARG A 79 -23.83 -19.98 13.29
C ARG A 79 -22.37 -19.67 13.00
N ASP A 80 -21.56 -20.70 12.79
CA ASP A 80 -20.14 -20.58 12.47
C ASP A 80 -19.91 -19.87 11.11
N ILE A 81 -20.74 -20.13 10.10
CA ILE A 81 -20.75 -19.40 8.82
C ILE A 81 -21.08 -17.92 9.02
N LYS A 82 -22.02 -17.60 9.91
CA LYS A 82 -22.39 -16.21 10.22
C LYS A 82 -21.22 -15.47 10.86
N ILE A 83 -20.63 -16.05 11.91
CA ILE A 83 -19.45 -15.48 12.60
C ILE A 83 -18.29 -15.29 11.62
N GLN A 84 -18.03 -16.27 10.76
CA GLN A 84 -17.01 -16.16 9.71
C GLN A 84 -17.27 -15.00 8.75
N GLY A 85 -18.55 -14.72 8.45
CA GLY A 85 -18.96 -13.58 7.64
C GLY A 85 -18.65 -12.24 8.31
N GLU A 86 -18.87 -12.15 9.62
CA GLU A 86 -18.54 -10.96 10.42
C GLU A 86 -17.02 -10.70 10.43
N VAL A 87 -16.19 -11.75 10.64
CA VAL A 87 -14.73 -11.65 10.55
C VAL A 87 -14.25 -11.15 9.18
N ILE A 88 -14.85 -11.66 8.10
CA ILE A 88 -14.52 -11.21 6.74
C ILE A 88 -14.89 -9.73 6.54
N GLN A 89 -16.01 -9.29 7.09
CA GLN A 89 -16.43 -7.90 7.01
C GLN A 89 -15.48 -6.98 7.78
N GLU A 90 -15.04 -7.38 8.96
CA GLU A 90 -14.04 -6.64 9.75
C GLU A 90 -12.70 -6.54 9.02
N LEU A 91 -12.21 -7.65 8.45
CA LEU A 91 -10.98 -7.66 7.64
C LEU A 91 -11.12 -6.76 6.40
N HIS A 92 -12.28 -6.75 5.75
CA HIS A 92 -12.56 -5.86 4.63
C HIS A 92 -12.51 -4.39 5.06
N ASN A 93 -13.17 -4.03 6.17
CA ASN A 93 -13.15 -2.67 6.69
C ASN A 93 -11.73 -2.22 7.08
N SER A 94 -10.96 -3.12 7.69
CA SER A 94 -9.55 -2.90 8.02
C SER A 94 -8.71 -2.65 6.77
N LEU A 95 -8.91 -3.47 5.72
CA LEU A 95 -8.21 -3.32 4.44
C LEU A 95 -8.49 -1.94 3.81
N VAL A 96 -9.75 -1.51 3.77
CA VAL A 96 -10.13 -0.19 3.24
C VAL A 96 -9.43 0.93 4.00
N SER A 97 -9.49 0.89 5.34
CA SER A 97 -8.82 1.88 6.19
C SER A 97 -7.30 1.90 5.97
N SER A 98 -6.63 0.75 5.89
CA SER A 98 -5.18 0.69 5.68
C SER A 98 -4.77 1.11 4.26
N MET A 99 -5.61 0.85 3.24
CA MET A 99 -5.42 1.39 1.89
C MET A 99 -5.52 2.93 1.86
N GLU A 100 -6.43 3.53 2.62
CA GLU A 100 -6.51 4.99 2.74
C GLU A 100 -5.28 5.60 3.40
N LYS A 101 -4.76 4.96 4.46
CA LYS A 101 -3.51 5.36 5.11
C LYS A 101 -2.33 5.29 4.13
N LEU A 102 -2.23 4.19 3.38
CA LEU A 102 -1.19 4.02 2.36
C LEU A 102 -1.28 5.11 1.29
N LYS A 103 -2.49 5.40 0.78
CA LYS A 103 -2.70 6.47 -0.20
C LYS A 103 -2.19 7.83 0.30
N LYS A 104 -2.50 8.19 1.55
CA LYS A 104 -1.99 9.42 2.18
C LYS A 104 -0.47 9.42 2.28
N ALA A 105 0.14 8.31 2.73
CA ALA A 105 1.58 8.17 2.82
C ALA A 105 2.29 8.32 1.46
N CYS A 106 1.74 7.74 0.39
CA CYS A 106 2.24 7.93 -0.97
C CYS A 106 2.18 9.39 -1.42
N GLN A 107 1.05 10.08 -1.19
CA GLN A 107 0.89 11.50 -1.51
C GLN A 107 1.91 12.36 -0.76
N ASP A 108 2.08 12.07 0.52
CA ASP A 108 3.03 12.73 1.41
C ASP A 108 4.48 12.55 0.94
N LYS A 109 4.85 11.35 0.48
CA LYS A 109 6.18 11.12 -0.11
C LYS A 109 6.35 11.90 -1.41
N GLN A 110 5.37 11.82 -2.31
CA GLN A 110 5.42 12.50 -3.62
C GLN A 110 5.61 14.01 -3.50
N ILE A 111 5.05 14.65 -2.47
CA ILE A 111 5.28 16.07 -2.21
C ILE A 111 6.77 16.34 -1.92
N LEU A 112 7.41 15.54 -1.08
CA LEU A 112 8.84 15.71 -0.77
C LEU A 112 9.74 15.40 -1.95
N GLU A 113 9.42 14.40 -2.77
CA GLU A 113 10.15 14.10 -4.01
C GLU A 113 10.07 15.28 -4.99
N LYS A 114 8.88 15.89 -5.14
CA LYS A 114 8.68 17.10 -5.95
C LYS A 114 9.44 18.31 -5.38
N LEU A 115 9.55 18.45 -4.06
CA LEU A 115 10.36 19.51 -3.45
C LEU A 115 11.85 19.28 -3.69
N LYS A 116 12.34 18.06 -3.49
CA LYS A 116 13.75 17.68 -3.76
C LYS A 116 14.15 17.95 -5.20
N THR A 117 13.31 17.54 -6.17
CA THR A 117 13.57 17.77 -7.60
C THR A 117 13.62 19.25 -7.93
N ARG A 118 12.71 20.06 -7.38
CA ARG A 118 12.74 21.53 -7.54
C ARG A 118 13.98 22.18 -6.93
N GLU A 119 14.41 21.77 -5.74
CA GLU A 119 15.63 22.31 -5.13
C GLU A 119 16.87 21.98 -5.98
N ILE A 120 16.97 20.74 -6.47
CA ILE A 120 18.08 20.35 -7.36
C ILE A 120 18.06 21.16 -8.66
N GLN A 121 16.87 21.41 -9.24
CA GLN A 121 16.74 22.24 -10.45
C GLN A 121 17.16 23.68 -10.21
N LYS A 122 16.80 24.27 -9.06
CA LYS A 122 17.22 25.62 -8.69
C LYS A 122 18.73 25.71 -8.52
N ALA A 123 19.33 24.78 -7.77
CA ALA A 123 20.78 24.74 -7.57
C ALA A 123 21.55 24.67 -8.88
N LYS A 124 21.10 23.84 -9.83
CA LYS A 124 21.69 23.76 -11.18
C LYS A 124 21.56 25.07 -11.96
N ALA A 125 20.38 25.69 -11.95
CA ALA A 125 20.15 26.95 -12.64
C ALA A 125 21.00 28.09 -12.04
N ASP A 126 21.19 28.10 -10.73
CA ASP A 126 22.06 29.05 -10.05
C ASP A 126 23.53 28.81 -10.41
N GLU A 127 24.00 27.56 -10.44
CA GLU A 127 25.35 27.19 -10.92
C GLU A 127 25.58 27.66 -12.36
N GLU A 128 24.68 27.34 -13.29
CA GLU A 128 24.74 27.77 -14.70
C GLU A 128 24.82 29.29 -14.83
N LYS A 129 24.04 30.02 -14.03
CA LYS A 129 24.06 31.49 -14.00
C LYS A 129 25.38 32.03 -13.47
N THR A 130 25.95 31.41 -12.42
CA THR A 130 27.26 31.82 -11.90
C THR A 130 28.39 31.53 -12.90
N GLU A 131 28.33 30.41 -13.61
CA GLU A 131 29.29 30.06 -14.65
C GLU A 131 29.21 31.02 -15.83
N GLN A 132 28.00 31.35 -16.29
CA GLN A 132 27.78 32.34 -17.33
C GLN A 132 28.35 33.72 -16.95
N ASN A 133 28.02 34.20 -15.75
CA ASN A 133 28.56 35.48 -15.26
C ASN A 133 30.10 35.47 -15.20
N PHE A 134 30.69 34.35 -14.79
CA PHE A 134 32.13 34.19 -14.74
C PHE A 134 32.77 34.23 -16.15
N LEU A 135 32.18 33.55 -17.12
CA LEU A 135 32.63 33.58 -18.52
C LEU A 135 32.50 34.98 -19.13
N ASP A 136 31.40 35.68 -18.85
CA ASP A 136 31.19 37.05 -19.30
C ASP A 136 32.24 38.01 -18.71
N GLU A 137 32.57 37.88 -17.42
CA GLU A 137 33.64 38.65 -16.79
C GLU A 137 35.02 38.39 -17.43
N ILE A 138 35.35 37.13 -17.72
CA ILE A 138 36.59 36.78 -18.42
C ILE A 138 36.59 37.38 -19.83
N GLY A 139 35.49 37.26 -20.56
CA GLY A 139 35.33 37.82 -21.91
C GLY A 139 35.54 39.34 -21.93
N LEU A 140 34.96 40.06 -20.96
CA LEU A 140 35.15 41.50 -20.80
C LEU A 140 36.61 41.87 -20.48
N LYS A 141 37.29 41.09 -19.64
CA LYS A 141 38.71 41.32 -19.30
C LYS A 141 39.64 41.09 -20.50
N ILE A 142 39.39 40.06 -21.31
CA ILE A 142 40.19 39.76 -22.52
C ILE A 142 39.99 40.84 -23.58
N ASN A 143 38.74 41.20 -23.89
CA ASN A 143 38.43 42.25 -24.87
C ASN A 143 38.89 43.65 -24.40
N GLY A 144 38.89 43.90 -23.09
CA GLY A 144 39.41 45.14 -22.51
C GLY A 144 40.94 45.29 -22.62
N LYS A 145 41.70 44.18 -22.63
CA LYS A 145 43.16 44.19 -22.85
C LYS A 145 43.52 44.43 -24.32
N ASN A 146 42.83 43.76 -25.25
CA ASN A 146 43.06 43.95 -26.69
C ASN A 146 42.78 45.39 -27.17
N LYS A 147 41.87 46.12 -26.51
CA LYS A 147 41.64 47.55 -26.78
C LYS A 147 42.75 48.49 -26.26
N LYS A 148 43.59 48.05 -25.32
CA LYS A 148 44.69 48.85 -24.77
C LYS A 148 46.02 48.65 -25.50
N GLU A 149 46.22 47.54 -26.18
CA GLU A 149 47.44 47.23 -26.94
C GLU A 149 47.39 47.68 -28.41
N GLY A 150 46.22 48.11 -28.91
CA GLY A 150 46.03 48.62 -30.28
C GLY A 150 46.09 50.14 -30.44
N LYS A 151 46.74 50.87 -29.51
CA LYS A 151 46.99 52.31 -29.60
C LYS A 151 48.48 52.62 -29.51
#